data_AF-A0A4Y9PBA7-F1
#
_entry.id   AF-A0A4Y9PBA7-F1
#
_cell.length_a   1.000
_cell.length_b   1.000
_cell.length_c   1.000
_cell.angle_alpha   90.00
_cell.angle_beta   90.00
_cell.angle_gamma   90.00
#
_symmetry.space_group_name_H-M   'P 1'
#
loop_
_entity.id
_entity.type
_entity.pdbx_description
1 polymer ?
#
loop_
_entity_poly.entity_id
_entity_poly.type
_entity_poly.pdbx_seq_one_letter_code
_entity_poly.pdbx_strand_id
1 'polypeptide(L)'
;MQGMDRFWSLRRRIAVPLSHVRGATADPGVVREPAGVRAPGTHVPRFITAGTLYKDGERVFWNVRGSREPVVIELAEERCARLVRGVDDARATAERVERALIRD
;
A
#
# COMPACT_ATOMS: atom_id res chain seq x y z
N MET A 1 20.64 -5.53 10.98
CA MET A 1 19.61 -5.02 10.04
C MET A 1 18.87 -3.85 10.69
N GLN A 2 19.37 -2.63 10.56
CA GLN A 2 18.73 -1.42 11.10
C GLN A 2 18.96 -0.27 10.11
N GLY A 3 17.90 0.22 9.46
CA GLY A 3 18.02 1.27 8.44
C GLY A 3 16.67 1.76 7.92
N MET A 4 15.83 0.84 7.42
CA MET A 4 14.56 1.23 6.78
C MET A 4 13.51 1.78 7.75
N ASP A 5 13.40 1.23 8.98
CA ASP A 5 12.30 1.52 9.93
C ASP A 5 12.01 3.01 10.18
N ARG A 6 13.03 3.88 10.16
CA ARG A 6 12.86 5.32 10.44
C ARG A 6 12.36 6.16 9.25
N PHE A 7 12.30 5.62 8.04
CA PHE A 7 11.96 6.42 6.84
C PHE A 7 10.45 6.52 6.55
N TRP A 8 9.63 5.68 7.17
CA TRP A 8 8.22 5.46 6.77
C TRP A 8 7.18 6.33 7.47
N SER A 9 7.47 6.84 8.67
CA SER A 9 6.48 7.54 9.51
C SER A 9 6.23 9.00 9.12
N LEU A 10 7.12 9.62 8.32
CA LEU A 10 7.13 11.08 8.10
C LEU A 10 7.25 11.52 6.63
N ARG A 11 7.32 10.59 5.66
CA ARG A 11 7.49 10.93 4.24
C ARG A 11 6.18 10.78 3.46
N ARG A 12 5.81 11.81 2.67
CA ARG A 12 4.69 11.75 1.69
C ARG A 12 4.92 10.77 0.53
N ARG A 13 6.13 10.20 0.41
CA ARG A 13 6.57 9.30 -0.66
C ARG A 13 7.26 8.09 -0.03
N ILE A 14 6.91 6.94 -0.58
CA ILE A 14 7.50 5.63 -0.29
C ILE A 14 8.31 5.20 -1.51
N ALA A 15 9.43 4.54 -1.29
CA ALA A 15 10.21 3.86 -2.30
C ALA A 15 10.46 2.43 -1.83
N VAL A 16 10.20 1.46 -2.70
CA VAL A 16 10.41 0.02 -2.45
C VAL A 16 11.28 -0.51 -3.60
N PRO A 17 12.30 -1.34 -3.33
CA PRO A 17 13.00 -2.09 -4.38
C PRO A 17 12.03 -3.01 -5.13
N LEU A 18 12.19 -3.16 -6.46
CA LEU A 18 11.34 -4.09 -7.23
C LEU A 18 11.54 -5.54 -6.78
N SER A 19 12.76 -5.92 -6.37
CA SER A 19 13.06 -7.22 -5.77
C SER A 19 12.27 -7.55 -4.49
N HIS A 20 11.70 -6.54 -3.82
CA HIS A 20 10.84 -6.73 -2.65
C HIS A 20 9.35 -6.73 -3.02
N VAL A 21 8.98 -6.58 -4.30
CA VAL A 21 7.59 -6.61 -4.76
C VAL A 21 7.25 -8.03 -5.23
N ARG A 22 6.18 -8.61 -4.66
CA ARG A 22 5.66 -9.93 -5.04
C ARG A 22 4.65 -9.88 -6.18
N GLY A 23 3.96 -8.75 -6.32
CA GLY A 23 2.97 -8.51 -7.37
C GLY A 23 2.12 -7.27 -7.11
N ALA A 24 1.27 -6.93 -8.07
CA ALA A 24 0.31 -5.85 -7.99
C ALA A 24 -1.04 -6.21 -8.63
N THR A 25 -2.13 -5.88 -7.92
CA THR A 25 -3.50 -6.23 -8.31
C THR A 25 -4.38 -4.99 -8.25
N ALA A 26 -5.19 -4.77 -9.29
CA ALA A 26 -6.28 -3.80 -9.25
C ALA A 26 -7.45 -4.41 -8.45
N ASP A 27 -7.69 -3.90 -7.24
CA ASP A 27 -8.69 -4.46 -6.33
C ASP A 27 -9.68 -3.37 -5.85
N PRO A 28 -10.73 -3.07 -6.61
CA PRO A 28 -11.79 -2.16 -6.18
C PRO A 28 -12.61 -2.69 -4.98
N GLY A 29 -12.44 -3.95 -4.59
CA GLY A 29 -13.03 -4.54 -3.40
C GLY A 29 -12.32 -4.15 -2.11
N VAL A 30 -11.00 -3.90 -2.14
CA VAL A 30 -10.16 -3.63 -0.95
C VAL A 30 -10.71 -2.51 -0.07
N VAL A 31 -11.36 -1.49 -0.64
CA VAL A 31 -11.96 -0.36 0.11
C VAL A 31 -13.15 -0.76 0.98
N ARG A 32 -13.70 -1.96 0.78
CA ARG A 32 -14.82 -2.54 1.56
C ARG A 32 -14.31 -3.45 2.67
N GLU A 33 -13.04 -3.85 2.65
CA GLU A 33 -12.48 -4.67 3.72
C GLU A 33 -12.38 -3.88 5.02
N PRO A 34 -12.61 -4.52 6.18
CA PRO A 34 -12.33 -3.88 7.47
C PRO A 34 -10.83 -3.58 7.53
N ALA A 35 -10.47 -2.30 7.62
CA ALA A 35 -9.09 -1.81 7.54
C ALA A 35 -8.20 -2.18 8.75
N GLY A 36 -8.56 -3.22 9.51
CA GLY A 36 -7.78 -3.74 10.63
C GLY A 36 -7.76 -2.85 11.87
N VAL A 37 -6.93 -3.24 12.85
CA VAL A 37 -6.72 -2.48 14.08
C VAL A 37 -5.85 -1.27 13.74
N ARG A 38 -6.43 -0.07 13.85
CA ARG A 38 -5.75 1.18 13.50
C ARG A 38 -4.76 1.58 14.58
N ALA A 39 -3.59 2.06 14.18
CA ALA A 39 -2.70 2.74 15.11
C ALA A 39 -3.38 4.03 15.65
N PRO A 40 -3.21 4.36 16.94
CA PRO A 40 -3.77 5.59 17.50
C PRO A 40 -3.22 6.82 16.76
N GLY A 41 -4.11 7.76 16.42
CA GLY A 41 -3.77 9.00 15.71
C GLY A 41 -4.31 9.14 14.27
N THR A 42 -5.00 8.14 13.71
CA THR A 42 -5.54 8.20 12.33
C THR A 42 -7.06 8.37 12.23
N HIS A 43 -7.51 9.64 12.20
CA HIS A 43 -8.86 10.10 11.87
C HIS A 43 -9.02 10.26 10.32
N VAL A 44 -10.19 10.29 9.66
CA VAL A 44 -11.62 10.28 10.03
C VAL A 44 -12.35 9.31 9.06
N PRO A 45 -13.51 8.69 9.38
CA PRO A 45 -14.40 8.11 8.36
C PRO A 45 -14.86 9.12 7.27
N ARG A 46 -15.39 8.58 6.16
CA ARG A 46 -15.97 9.27 4.99
C ARG A 46 -15.01 9.93 3.99
N PHE A 47 -13.81 10.38 4.38
CA PHE A 47 -12.77 10.77 3.41
C PHE A 47 -11.39 10.19 3.75
N ILE A 48 -11.10 9.12 3.03
CA ILE A 48 -9.90 8.28 2.95
C ILE A 48 -8.65 8.76 3.70
N THR A 49 -8.28 7.95 4.69
CA THR A 49 -7.15 8.16 5.59
C THR A 49 -5.84 7.67 4.96
N ALA A 50 -4.83 8.52 4.85
CA ALA A 50 -3.46 8.07 4.60
C ALA A 50 -2.81 7.63 5.92
N GLY A 51 -2.32 6.40 6.01
CA GLY A 51 -1.78 5.87 7.27
C GLY A 51 -1.28 4.43 7.21
N THR A 52 -0.67 3.97 8.30
CA THR A 52 -0.33 2.55 8.51
C THR A 52 -1.40 1.90 9.38
N LEU A 53 -1.90 0.76 8.93
CA LEU A 53 -2.94 -0.03 9.59
C LEU A 53 -2.38 -1.44 9.85
N TYR A 54 -2.97 -2.19 10.79
CA TYR A 54 -2.59 -3.58 11.04
C TYR A 54 -3.73 -4.53 10.67
N LYS A 55 -3.53 -5.34 9.62
CA LYS A 55 -4.47 -6.37 9.14
C LYS A 55 -3.81 -7.74 9.33
N ASP A 56 -4.49 -8.65 10.01
CA ASP A 56 -4.02 -10.03 10.23
C ASP A 56 -2.60 -10.15 10.86
N GLY A 57 -2.23 -9.16 11.68
CA GLY A 57 -0.89 -9.05 12.30
C GLY A 57 0.15 -8.35 11.41
N GLU A 58 -0.12 -8.19 10.11
CA GLU A 58 0.75 -7.50 9.16
C GLU A 58 0.45 -6.00 9.07
N ARG A 59 1.48 -5.21 8.77
CA ARG A 59 1.32 -3.78 8.47
C ARG A 59 0.88 -3.60 7.01
N VAL A 60 -0.16 -2.77 6.83
CA VAL A 60 -0.66 -2.31 5.53
C VAL A 60 -0.53 -0.80 5.48
N PHE A 61 0.11 -0.26 4.45
CA PHE A 61 0.21 1.19 4.25
C PHE A 61 -0.83 1.64 3.22
N TRP A 62 -1.76 2.47 3.66
CA TRP A 62 -2.89 2.93 2.88
C TRP A 62 -2.72 4.38 2.46
N ASN A 63 -2.91 4.68 1.17
CA ASN A 63 -2.89 6.03 0.62
C ASN A 63 -3.71 6.10 -0.67
N VAL A 64 -5.00 5.78 -0.56
CA VAL A 64 -6.03 6.13 -1.54
C VAL A 64 -6.54 7.55 -1.21
N ARG A 65 -7.02 8.33 -2.20
CA ARG A 65 -7.55 9.70 -2.00
C ARG A 65 -8.61 10.03 -3.06
N GLY A 66 -9.66 10.77 -2.69
CA GLY A 66 -10.73 11.16 -3.61
C GLY A 66 -11.45 9.96 -4.22
N SER A 67 -11.83 10.04 -5.49
CA SER A 67 -12.48 8.98 -6.27
C SER A 67 -11.48 8.02 -6.96
N ARG A 68 -10.24 7.93 -6.48
CA ARG A 68 -9.18 7.14 -7.13
C ARG A 68 -9.36 5.64 -6.93
N GLU A 69 -9.02 4.90 -7.97
CA GLU A 69 -9.04 3.45 -7.94
C GLU A 69 -7.90 2.90 -7.09
N PRO A 70 -8.16 1.90 -6.23
CA PRO A 70 -7.13 1.23 -5.45
C PRO A 70 -6.35 0.21 -6.29
N VAL A 71 -5.03 0.35 -6.31
CA VAL A 71 -4.10 -0.74 -6.64
C VAL A 71 -3.46 -1.24 -5.34
N VAL A 72 -3.43 -2.55 -5.15
CA VAL A 72 -2.75 -3.25 -4.06
C VAL A 72 -1.41 -3.75 -4.60
N ILE A 73 -0.33 -3.48 -3.88
CA ILE A 73 1.02 -3.99 -4.19
C ILE A 73 1.46 -4.83 -2.99
N GLU A 74 1.78 -6.10 -3.24
CA GLU A 74 2.23 -7.05 -2.21
C GLU A 74 3.75 -7.06 -2.12
N LEU A 75 4.28 -7.11 -0.90
CA LEU A 75 5.71 -7.00 -0.61
C LEU A 75 6.25 -8.23 0.11
N ALA A 76 7.51 -8.56 -0.17
CA ALA A 76 8.34 -9.51 0.56
C ALA A 76 9.22 -8.77 1.57
N GLU A 77 9.46 -9.40 2.73
CA GLU A 77 10.51 -9.04 3.72
C GLU A 77 10.48 -7.61 4.31
N GLU A 78 9.51 -6.80 3.91
CA GLU A 78 9.32 -5.45 4.38
C GLU A 78 8.58 -5.34 5.72
N ARG A 79 8.77 -4.20 6.40
CA ARG A 79 7.97 -3.81 7.58
C ARG A 79 6.49 -3.54 7.25
N CYS A 80 6.06 -3.80 6.02
CA CYS A 80 4.73 -3.57 5.50
C CYS A 80 4.47 -4.64 4.43
N ALA A 81 3.49 -5.52 4.62
CA ALA A 81 3.22 -6.61 3.67
C ALA A 81 2.45 -6.14 2.43
N ARG A 82 1.62 -5.08 2.57
CA ARG A 82 0.82 -4.52 1.47
C ARG A 82 0.83 -3.00 1.44
N LEU A 83 0.92 -2.46 0.22
CA LEU A 83 0.72 -1.04 -0.11
C LEU A 83 -0.60 -0.89 -0.87
N VAL A 84 -1.56 -0.14 -0.34
CA VAL A 84 -2.81 0.19 -1.03
C VAL A 84 -2.77 1.63 -1.50
N ARG A 85 -2.71 1.85 -2.81
CA ARG A 85 -2.46 3.17 -3.42
C ARG A 85 -3.63 3.59 -4.30
N GLY A 86 -4.09 4.83 -4.13
CA GLY A 86 -5.04 5.44 -5.05
C GLY A 86 -4.35 5.95 -6.30
N VAL A 87 -4.77 5.43 -7.45
CA VAL A 87 -4.32 5.81 -8.80
C VAL A 87 -5.52 6.15 -9.68
N ASP A 88 -5.25 6.71 -10.86
CA ASP A 88 -6.30 7.16 -11.78
C ASP A 88 -6.79 6.01 -12.70
N ASP A 89 -5.98 4.96 -12.89
CA ASP A 89 -6.33 3.66 -13.49
C ASP A 89 -5.56 2.58 -12.72
N ALA A 90 -6.28 1.72 -11.98
CA ALA A 90 -5.66 0.67 -11.17
C ALA A 90 -5.12 -0.48 -12.02
N ARG A 91 -5.80 -0.82 -13.12
CA ARG A 91 -5.41 -1.95 -13.99
C ARG A 91 -4.13 -1.65 -14.75
N ALA A 92 -4.06 -0.51 -15.44
CA ALA A 92 -2.86 -0.10 -16.17
C ALA A 92 -1.67 0.10 -15.21
N THR A 93 -1.92 0.52 -13.97
CA THR A 93 -0.87 0.60 -12.95
C THR A 93 -0.38 -0.79 -12.51
N ALA A 94 -1.29 -1.72 -12.21
CA ALA A 94 -0.94 -3.10 -11.85
C ALA A 94 -0.15 -3.78 -12.98
N GLU A 95 -0.66 -3.75 -14.21
CA GLU A 95 0.05 -4.30 -15.38
C GLU A 95 1.43 -3.68 -15.60
N ARG A 96 1.62 -2.39 -15.27
CA ARG A 96 2.93 -1.73 -15.36
C ARG A 96 3.90 -2.23 -14.29
N VAL A 97 3.43 -2.53 -13.07
CA VAL A 97 4.27 -3.12 -12.02
C VAL A 97 4.65 -4.54 -12.39
N GLU A 98 3.69 -5.38 -12.76
CA GLU A 98 3.93 -6.77 -13.21
C GLU A 98 4.97 -6.84 -14.34
N ARG A 99 4.83 -5.98 -15.38
CA ARG A 99 5.81 -5.90 -16.48
C ARG A 99 7.21 -5.43 -16.05
N ALA A 100 7.35 -4.82 -14.88
CA ALA A 100 8.66 -4.46 -14.32
C ALA A 100 9.30 -5.65 -13.58
N LEU A 101 8.50 -6.49 -12.90
CA LEU A 101 8.99 -7.69 -12.20
C LEU A 101 9.55 -8.76 -13.15
N ILE A 102 9.02 -8.82 -14.39
CA ILE A 102 9.49 -9.76 -15.43
C ILE A 102 10.83 -9.33 -16.06
N ARG A 103 11.35 -8.13 -15.71
CA ARG A 103 12.51 -7.49 -16.39
C ARG A 103 13.73 -7.29 -15.49
N ASP A 104 13.68 -7.79 -14.26
CA ASP A 104 14.74 -7.74 -13.25
C ASP A 104 15.30 -9.17 -13.05
#